data_AF-A0A7S0XDE9-F1
#
_entry.id   AF-A0A7S0XDE9-F1
#
_cell.length_a   1.000
_cell.length_b   1.000
_cell.length_c   1.000
_cell.angle_alpha   90.00
_cell.angle_beta   90.00
_cell.angle_gamma   90.00
#
_symmetry.space_group_name_H-M   'P 1'
#
loop_
_entity.id
_entity.type
_entity.pdbx_description
1 polymer ?
#
loop_
_entity_poly.entity_id
_entity_poly.type
_entity_poly.pdbx_seq_one_letter_code
_entity_poly.pdbx_strand_id
1 'polypeptide(L)'
;NQYINKFSIIIILNHILFILCYYNYNNINKISVNNGIILQMHGKGFGSSKSTTKAFPYTGSLRPGKLSPTRQVPDNILKPDYAKDGIPKLTQRGLPWDITTHTKEDIQRMRVAGRIAREVLDEAVRSIKIGITTDEIDRIVHEATISRNSYPSPLNYHKFPKSCCTSINEVICHGFPDSTILQDGDIINIDVTVYHDGVHGDCSETVLVGNVKDDVKDLVITTYNAWKAAIAICKPGKINCIMI
;
A
#
# COMPACT_ATOMS: atom_id res chain seq x y z
N ASN A 1 7.81 -25.31 0.74
CA ASN A 1 9.21 -25.01 1.07
C ASN A 1 10.12 -24.83 -0.16
N GLN A 2 9.60 -24.30 -1.28
CA GLN A 2 10.37 -24.07 -2.53
C GLN A 2 10.11 -22.68 -3.17
N TYR A 3 9.32 -21.83 -2.50
CA TYR A 3 8.88 -20.52 -3.02
C TYR A 3 9.67 -19.32 -2.45
N ILE A 4 10.59 -19.57 -1.50
CA ILE A 4 11.33 -18.53 -0.77
C ILE A 4 12.45 -17.89 -1.63
N ASN A 5 12.93 -18.56 -2.68
CA ASN A 5 14.14 -18.15 -3.41
C ASN A 5 13.90 -17.37 -4.72
N LYS A 6 12.67 -16.89 -5.00
CA LYS A 6 12.33 -16.18 -6.25
C LYS A 6 11.65 -14.81 -6.07
N PHE A 7 11.68 -14.23 -4.87
CA PHE A 7 11.22 -12.87 -4.67
C PHE A 7 12.25 -11.87 -5.20
N SER A 8 12.21 -11.61 -6.50
CA SER A 8 12.71 -10.36 -7.07
C SER A 8 11.88 -9.24 -6.47
N ILE A 9 12.53 -8.34 -5.74
CA ILE A 9 11.94 -7.10 -5.26
C ILE A 9 11.49 -6.34 -6.49
N ILE A 10 10.19 -6.25 -6.67
CA ILE A 10 9.63 -5.19 -7.49
C ILE A 10 8.71 -4.46 -6.54
N ILE A 11 9.21 -3.34 -6.03
CA ILE A 11 8.36 -2.30 -5.44
C ILE A 11 7.56 -1.75 -6.60
N ILE A 12 6.51 -2.48 -7.00
CA ILE A 12 5.41 -1.86 -7.70
C ILE A 12 4.72 -1.07 -6.61
N LEU A 13 5.15 0.19 -6.47
CA LEU A 13 4.34 1.24 -5.86
C LEU A 13 2.88 0.94 -6.25
N ASN A 14 1.98 0.89 -5.27
CA ASN A 14 0.52 0.65 -5.39
C ASN A 14 -0.21 1.46 -6.49
N HIS A 15 0.50 2.24 -7.32
CA HIS A 15 0.05 2.91 -8.54
C HIS A 15 -0.62 2.02 -9.60
N ILE A 16 -0.37 0.70 -9.68
CA ILE A 16 -1.10 -0.13 -10.67
C ILE A 16 -2.60 -0.18 -10.37
N LEU A 17 -3.00 -0.16 -9.09
CA LEU A 17 -4.42 -0.09 -8.73
C LEU A 17 -5.03 1.27 -9.13
N PHE A 18 -4.24 2.34 -9.07
CA PHE A 18 -4.65 3.69 -9.49
C PHE A 18 -4.86 3.78 -11.02
N ILE A 19 -4.06 3.06 -11.81
CA ILE A 19 -4.19 3.05 -13.28
C ILE A 19 -5.41 2.22 -13.71
N LEU A 20 -5.66 1.06 -13.10
CA LEU A 20 -6.79 0.21 -13.48
C LEU A 20 -8.16 0.81 -13.10
N CYS A 21 -8.27 1.56 -11.99
CA CYS A 21 -9.51 2.27 -11.66
C CYS A 21 -9.76 3.53 -12.49
N TYR A 22 -8.72 4.12 -13.10
CA TYR A 22 -8.88 5.29 -13.98
C TYR A 22 -9.34 4.89 -15.40
N TYR A 23 -9.02 3.67 -15.84
CA TYR A 23 -9.46 3.13 -17.12
C TYR A 23 -10.71 2.26 -16.94
N ASN A 24 -11.87 2.92 -17.08
CA ASN A 24 -13.16 2.28 -17.29
C ASN A 24 -13.03 1.11 -18.29
N TYR A 25 -13.45 -0.09 -17.87
CA TYR A 25 -13.22 -1.42 -18.48
C TYR A 25 -13.73 -1.60 -19.94
N ASN A 26 -14.22 -0.54 -20.61
CA ASN A 26 -14.88 -0.62 -21.91
C ASN A 26 -14.10 0.00 -23.10
N ASN A 27 -12.83 0.41 -22.96
CA ASN A 27 -12.13 1.11 -24.07
C ASN A 27 -10.69 0.65 -24.38
N ILE A 28 -10.28 -0.56 -23.98
CA ILE A 28 -8.92 -1.08 -24.25
C ILE A 28 -8.58 -1.15 -25.76
N ASN A 29 -9.58 -1.16 -26.65
CA ASN A 29 -9.37 -1.25 -28.11
C ASN A 29 -9.23 0.10 -28.86
N LYS A 30 -9.11 1.25 -28.19
CA LYS A 30 -9.07 2.58 -28.85
C LYS A 30 -7.95 3.53 -28.39
N ILE A 31 -6.78 3.03 -28.01
CA ILE A 31 -5.63 3.92 -27.78
C ILE A 31 -4.92 4.19 -29.12
N SER A 32 -5.44 5.16 -29.86
CA SER A 32 -4.67 5.92 -30.83
C SER A 32 -4.10 7.14 -30.10
N VAL A 33 -2.78 7.27 -30.11
CA VAL A 33 -2.06 8.38 -29.47
C VAL A 33 -2.23 9.61 -30.37
N ASN A 34 -3.02 10.60 -29.94
CA ASN A 34 -2.97 11.94 -30.52
C ASN A 34 -3.27 13.04 -29.51
N ASN A 35 -2.22 13.83 -29.25
CA ASN A 35 -2.14 15.26 -28.96
C ASN A 35 -3.10 15.90 -27.92
N GLY A 36 -2.51 16.23 -26.77
CA GLY A 36 -2.56 17.60 -26.24
C GLY A 36 -3.83 18.02 -25.50
N ILE A 37 -4.11 17.39 -24.34
CA ILE A 37 -4.97 17.99 -23.31
C ILE A 37 -4.33 17.77 -21.94
N ILE A 38 -3.81 18.85 -21.34
CA ILE A 38 -3.35 18.85 -19.94
C ILE A 38 -4.60 18.99 -19.07
N LEU A 39 -5.06 17.90 -18.47
CA LEU A 39 -6.06 17.94 -17.39
C LEU A 39 -5.36 18.34 -16.08
N GLN A 40 -5.41 19.63 -15.74
CA GLN A 40 -4.90 20.14 -14.47
C GLN A 40 -5.91 19.81 -13.34
N MET A 41 -5.73 18.66 -12.69
CA MET A 41 -6.53 18.26 -11.54
C MET A 41 -6.02 18.96 -10.27
N HIS A 42 -6.80 19.91 -9.75
CA HIS A 42 -6.55 20.55 -8.45
C HIS A 42 -7.12 19.68 -7.31
N GLY A 43 -6.43 18.60 -6.96
CA GLY A 43 -6.69 17.88 -5.71
C GLY A 43 -6.11 18.65 -4.53
N LYS A 44 -6.97 19.13 -3.60
CA LYS A 44 -6.48 19.64 -2.31
C LYS A 44 -5.96 18.45 -1.50
N GLY A 45 -4.65 18.41 -1.27
CA GLY A 45 -3.99 17.34 -0.52
C GLY A 45 -4.58 17.12 0.88
N PHE A 46 -4.26 15.96 1.46
CA PHE A 46 -4.66 15.58 2.82
C PHE A 46 -4.33 16.68 3.85
N GLY A 47 -5.31 17.02 4.70
CA GLY A 47 -5.10 17.88 5.87
C GLY A 47 -5.50 19.36 5.74
N SER A 48 -6.09 19.79 4.63
CA SER A 48 -6.62 21.15 4.47
C SER A 48 -8.15 21.16 4.33
N SER A 49 -8.88 21.27 5.44
CA SER A 49 -10.26 21.73 5.37
C SER A 49 -10.70 22.39 6.67
N LYS A 50 -10.94 23.71 6.61
CA LYS A 50 -11.85 24.37 7.53
C LYS A 50 -13.24 23.76 7.29
N SER A 51 -13.77 23.14 8.33
CA SER A 51 -15.11 22.53 8.38
C SER A 51 -16.17 23.49 7.81
N THR A 52 -16.63 23.20 6.60
CA THR A 52 -17.89 23.71 6.06
C THR A 52 -18.92 22.60 6.18
N THR A 53 -20.03 22.93 6.82
CA THR A 53 -21.09 22.09 7.40
C THR A 53 -21.97 21.30 6.41
N LYS A 54 -21.40 20.70 5.36
CA LYS A 54 -22.09 19.68 4.54
C LYS A 54 -21.44 18.32 4.76
N ALA A 55 -22.23 17.34 5.17
CA ALA A 55 -21.78 15.96 5.30
C ALA A 55 -21.23 15.45 3.94
N PHE A 56 -20.06 14.82 3.95
CA PHE A 56 -19.45 14.25 2.75
C PHE A 56 -20.34 13.12 2.20
N PRO A 57 -20.70 13.13 0.89
CA PRO A 57 -21.54 12.10 0.30
C PRO A 57 -20.71 10.83 0.02
N TYR A 58 -20.94 9.78 0.80
CA TYR A 58 -20.29 8.48 0.59
C TYR A 58 -20.84 7.77 -0.65
N THR A 59 -19.96 7.10 -1.39
CA THR A 59 -20.31 6.35 -2.62
C THR A 59 -20.83 4.94 -2.35
N GLY A 60 -20.53 4.37 -1.17
CA GLY A 60 -20.94 3.04 -0.77
C GLY A 60 -21.51 2.99 0.65
N SER A 61 -21.60 1.80 1.23
CA SER A 61 -22.16 1.55 2.56
C SER A 61 -21.12 1.73 3.68
N LEU A 62 -19.83 1.64 3.38
CA LEU A 62 -18.77 1.73 4.37
C LEU A 62 -18.69 3.14 4.98
N ARG A 63 -18.42 3.21 6.28
CA ARG A 63 -18.24 4.46 7.03
C ARG A 63 -16.99 4.34 7.90
N PRO A 64 -16.26 5.45 8.13
CA PRO A 64 -15.12 5.44 9.02
C PRO A 64 -15.55 5.09 10.45
N GLY A 65 -14.84 4.15 11.06
CA GLY A 65 -14.94 3.81 12.47
C GLY A 65 -14.17 4.79 13.36
N LYS A 66 -14.01 4.42 14.64
CA LYS A 66 -13.25 5.19 15.62
C LYS A 66 -11.78 4.81 15.56
N LEU A 67 -10.90 5.80 15.45
CA LEU A 67 -9.46 5.61 15.55
C LEU A 67 -9.03 5.39 17.01
N SER A 68 -8.21 4.38 17.26
CA SER A 68 -7.47 4.26 18.52
C SER A 68 -6.23 5.18 18.53
N PRO A 69 -5.63 5.48 19.70
CA PRO A 69 -4.41 6.27 19.79
C PRO A 69 -3.26 5.71 18.94
N THR A 70 -2.36 6.59 18.49
CA THR A 70 -1.16 6.20 17.75
C THR A 70 -0.24 5.33 18.60
N ARG A 71 0.20 4.20 18.03
CA ARG A 71 1.10 3.24 18.68
C ARG A 71 2.53 3.77 18.72
N GLN A 72 3.26 3.45 19.79
CA GLN A 72 4.62 3.96 20.02
C GLN A 72 5.66 3.04 19.42
N VAL A 73 6.67 3.62 18.78
CA VAL A 73 7.84 2.89 18.28
C VAL A 73 9.00 3.06 19.26
N PRO A 74 9.62 1.97 19.76
CA PRO A 74 10.80 2.04 20.62
C PRO A 74 11.93 2.92 20.08
N ASP A 75 12.67 3.59 20.98
CA ASP A 75 13.72 4.54 20.61
C ASP A 75 14.91 3.89 19.91
N ASN A 76 15.19 2.62 20.20
CA ASN A 76 16.27 1.85 19.60
C ASN A 76 16.04 1.47 18.12
N ILE A 77 14.81 1.60 17.61
CA ILE A 77 14.51 1.35 16.20
C ILE A 77 14.88 2.58 15.38
N LEU A 78 15.65 2.36 14.31
CA LEU A 78 15.99 3.39 13.33
C LEU A 78 14.73 3.91 12.65
N LYS A 79 14.58 5.24 12.62
CA LYS A 79 13.37 5.92 12.13
C LYS A 79 13.68 6.68 10.84
N PRO A 80 12.74 6.73 9.88
CA PRO A 80 12.87 7.60 8.72
C PRO A 80 12.81 9.08 9.16
N ASP A 81 13.26 9.95 8.28
CA ASP A 81 13.37 11.40 8.47
C ASP A 81 12.06 12.12 8.83
N TYR A 82 10.92 11.58 8.39
CA TYR A 82 9.57 12.08 8.64
C TYR A 82 8.94 11.55 9.94
N ALA A 83 9.54 10.56 10.61
CA ALA A 83 8.88 9.91 11.75
C ALA A 83 8.51 10.90 12.86
N LYS A 84 9.24 12.02 12.99
CA LYS A 84 9.01 13.04 14.02
C LYS A 84 7.95 14.08 13.64
N ASP A 85 8.05 14.68 12.45
CA ASP A 85 7.25 15.84 12.03
C ASP A 85 6.16 15.50 10.99
N GLY A 86 6.20 14.27 10.48
CA GLY A 86 5.34 13.75 9.42
C GLY A 86 5.61 14.36 8.05
N ILE A 87 6.78 14.99 7.87
CA ILE A 87 7.15 15.66 6.62
C ILE A 87 8.32 14.88 5.99
N PRO A 88 8.09 14.08 4.93
CA PRO A 88 9.18 13.43 4.20
C PRO A 88 10.09 14.50 3.59
N LYS A 89 11.34 14.51 4.04
CA LYS A 89 12.36 15.43 3.57
C LYS A 89 12.97 14.74 2.37
N LEU A 90 12.57 15.22 1.19
CA LEU A 90 13.13 14.73 -0.06
C LEU A 90 14.66 14.83 0.01
N THR A 91 15.34 13.70 0.20
CA THR A 91 16.77 13.61 -0.08
C THR A 91 16.91 13.74 -1.59
N GLN A 92 17.08 14.98 -2.06
CA GLN A 92 17.38 15.34 -3.45
C GLN A 92 16.59 14.53 -4.48
N ARG A 93 15.28 14.80 -4.64
CA ARG A 93 14.63 14.37 -5.88
C ARG A 93 15.25 15.19 -7.00
N GLY A 94 15.95 14.51 -7.90
CA GLY A 94 16.15 15.00 -9.26
C GLY A 94 14.81 15.19 -9.95
N LEU A 95 14.83 15.29 -11.27
CA LEU A 95 13.60 15.41 -12.05
C LEU A 95 12.75 14.13 -11.86
N PRO A 96 11.41 14.16 -12.05
CA PRO A 96 10.55 12.99 -11.84
C PRO A 96 10.93 11.73 -12.63
N TRP A 97 11.72 11.89 -13.70
CA TRP A 97 12.26 10.82 -14.53
C TRP A 97 13.68 10.39 -14.14
N ASP A 98 14.26 11.00 -13.11
CA ASP A 98 15.57 10.62 -12.57
C ASP A 98 15.39 9.40 -11.67
N ILE A 99 15.75 8.24 -12.21
CA ILE A 99 15.61 6.95 -11.55
C ILE A 99 16.94 6.60 -10.92
N THR A 100 16.95 6.49 -9.59
CA THR A 100 18.15 6.09 -8.85
C THR A 100 18.62 4.70 -9.28
N THR A 101 19.90 4.59 -9.67
CA THR A 101 20.55 3.30 -9.88
C THR A 101 21.17 2.86 -8.55
N HIS A 102 20.72 1.73 -8.03
CA HIS A 102 21.13 1.23 -6.72
C HIS A 102 22.45 0.44 -6.78
N THR A 103 23.25 0.57 -5.73
CA THR A 103 24.47 -0.25 -5.54
C THR A 103 24.10 -1.68 -5.16
N LYS A 104 25.07 -2.61 -5.18
CA LYS A 104 24.83 -4.00 -4.76
C LYS A 104 24.43 -4.08 -3.29
N GLU A 105 25.01 -3.20 -2.47
CA GLU A 105 24.75 -3.07 -1.04
C GLU A 105 23.33 -2.56 -0.79
N ASP A 106 22.88 -1.55 -1.55
CA ASP A 106 21.49 -1.05 -1.51
C ASP A 106 20.51 -2.17 -1.86
N ILE A 107 20.74 -2.88 -2.96
CA ILE A 107 19.89 -4.00 -3.41
C ILE A 107 19.81 -5.07 -2.32
N GLN A 108 20.92 -5.39 -1.66
CA GLN A 108 20.92 -6.39 -0.59
C GLN A 108 20.10 -5.93 0.62
N ARG A 109 20.20 -4.67 1.04
CA ARG A 109 19.33 -4.11 2.10
C ARG A 109 17.86 -4.13 1.70
N MET A 110 17.55 -3.77 0.45
CA MET A 110 16.18 -3.82 -0.07
C MET A 110 15.62 -5.24 -0.09
N ARG A 111 16.46 -6.28 -0.29
CA ARG A 111 16.04 -7.70 -0.19
C ARG A 111 15.65 -8.07 1.22
N VAL A 112 16.39 -7.58 2.20
CA VAL A 112 16.07 -7.79 3.61
C VAL A 112 14.77 -7.05 3.96
N ALA A 113 14.64 -5.78 3.62
CA ALA A 113 13.43 -4.99 3.90
C ALA A 113 12.18 -5.58 3.22
N GLY A 114 12.28 -5.98 1.95
CA GLY A 114 11.17 -6.61 1.23
C GLY A 114 10.76 -7.96 1.83
N ARG A 115 11.72 -8.77 2.30
CA ARG A 115 11.43 -10.02 3.02
C ARG A 115 10.72 -9.75 4.34
N ILE A 116 11.18 -8.77 5.11
CA ILE A 116 10.53 -8.34 6.37
C ILE A 116 9.09 -7.90 6.11
N ALA A 117 8.86 -7.06 5.09
CA ALA A 117 7.51 -6.61 4.72
C ALA A 117 6.58 -7.80 4.41
N ARG A 118 7.07 -8.78 3.64
CA ARG A 118 6.33 -10.02 3.33
C ARG A 118 5.99 -10.82 4.59
N GLU A 119 6.95 -11.02 5.48
CA GLU A 119 6.73 -11.77 6.72
C GLU A 119 5.70 -11.09 7.63
N VAL A 120 5.74 -9.76 7.72
CA VAL A 120 4.74 -8.95 8.45
C VAL A 120 3.36 -9.06 7.80
N LEU A 121 3.29 -8.96 6.47
CA LEU A 121 2.03 -9.14 5.74
C LEU A 121 1.46 -10.55 5.95
N ASP A 122 2.30 -11.60 5.95
CA ASP A 122 1.86 -12.98 6.25
C ASP A 122 1.24 -13.12 7.64
N GLU A 123 1.80 -12.43 8.65
CA GLU A 123 1.20 -12.39 9.99
C GLU A 123 -0.16 -11.69 10.00
N ALA A 124 -0.28 -10.56 9.31
CA ALA A 124 -1.54 -9.84 9.17
C ALA A 124 -2.61 -10.70 8.46
N VAL A 125 -2.25 -11.32 7.32
CA VAL A 125 -3.14 -12.21 6.55
C VAL A 125 -3.61 -13.39 7.39
N ARG A 126 -2.72 -14.03 8.17
CA ARG A 126 -3.08 -15.14 9.07
C ARG A 126 -4.06 -14.74 10.18
N SER A 127 -4.11 -13.46 10.54
CA SER A 127 -5.03 -12.96 11.57
C SER A 127 -6.45 -12.71 11.06
N ILE A 128 -6.64 -12.65 9.75
CA ILE A 128 -7.93 -12.32 9.12
C ILE A 128 -8.98 -13.37 9.45
N LYS A 129 -10.09 -12.90 10.04
CA LYS A 129 -11.29 -13.67 10.34
C LYS A 129 -12.48 -12.74 10.47
N ILE A 130 -13.68 -13.27 10.29
CA ILE A 130 -14.92 -12.54 10.59
C ILE A 130 -14.88 -12.06 12.05
N GLY A 131 -15.25 -10.81 12.28
CA GLY A 131 -15.31 -10.22 13.61
C GLY A 131 -14.04 -9.51 14.10
N ILE A 132 -12.91 -9.59 13.37
CA ILE A 132 -11.71 -8.80 13.68
C ILE A 132 -11.89 -7.34 13.25
N THR A 133 -11.33 -6.39 13.98
CA THR A 133 -11.29 -4.99 13.54
C THR A 133 -10.06 -4.69 12.69
N THR A 134 -10.13 -3.67 11.83
CA THR A 134 -8.94 -3.21 11.12
C THR A 134 -7.87 -2.65 12.05
N ASP A 135 -8.24 -2.01 13.17
CA ASP A 135 -7.29 -1.55 14.19
C ASP A 135 -6.54 -2.70 14.90
N GLU A 136 -7.15 -3.88 15.00
CA GLU A 136 -6.48 -5.08 15.53
C GLU A 136 -5.50 -5.66 14.51
N ILE A 137 -5.82 -5.59 13.21
CA ILE A 137 -4.87 -5.93 12.14
C ILE A 137 -3.67 -4.97 12.16
N ASP A 138 -3.91 -3.67 12.34
CA ASP A 138 -2.84 -2.68 12.52
C ASP A 138 -1.96 -2.97 13.74
N ARG A 139 -2.56 -3.41 14.86
CA ARG A 139 -1.79 -3.84 16.04
C ARG A 139 -0.80 -4.95 15.69
N ILE A 140 -1.28 -5.97 14.98
CA ILE A 140 -0.48 -7.13 14.58
C ILE A 140 0.64 -6.70 13.64
N VAL A 141 0.33 -5.89 12.62
CA VAL A 141 1.35 -5.35 11.71
C VAL A 141 2.39 -4.52 12.46
N HIS A 142 1.95 -3.64 13.38
CA HIS A 142 2.83 -2.82 14.19
C HIS A 142 3.78 -3.70 15.01
N GLU A 143 3.26 -4.61 15.83
CA GLU A 143 4.06 -5.48 16.70
C GLU A 143 5.00 -6.39 15.90
N ALA A 144 4.54 -6.96 14.79
CA ALA A 144 5.35 -7.78 13.90
C ALA A 144 6.49 -6.99 13.23
N THR A 145 6.28 -5.70 12.97
CA THR A 145 7.31 -4.80 12.43
C THR A 145 8.34 -4.44 13.50
N ILE A 146 7.89 -4.11 14.73
CA ILE A 146 8.75 -3.80 15.86
C ILE A 146 9.62 -5.01 16.24
N SER A 147 9.05 -6.22 16.27
CA SER A 147 9.78 -7.45 16.61
C SER A 147 10.92 -7.77 15.63
N ARG A 148 10.87 -7.20 14.42
CA ARG A 148 11.91 -7.30 13.38
C ARG A 148 12.83 -6.08 13.35
N ASN A 149 12.90 -5.31 14.44
CA ASN A 149 13.72 -4.11 14.58
C ASN A 149 13.53 -3.11 13.43
N SER A 150 12.29 -2.98 12.95
CA SER A 150 11.95 -2.16 11.80
C SER A 150 10.90 -1.12 12.16
N TYR A 151 10.81 -0.06 11.38
CA TYR A 151 9.81 0.99 11.55
C TYR A 151 8.65 0.80 10.55
N PRO A 152 7.38 0.87 10.99
CA PRO A 152 6.24 0.81 10.07
C PRO A 152 6.15 2.12 9.28
N SER A 153 6.54 2.10 8.01
CA SER A 153 6.73 3.32 7.19
C SER A 153 5.49 4.21 7.07
N PRO A 154 4.25 3.68 6.97
CA PRO A 154 3.06 4.54 6.94
C PRO A 154 2.91 5.40 8.19
N LEU A 155 3.47 4.98 9.33
CA LEU A 155 3.31 5.68 10.59
C LEU A 155 3.90 7.09 10.51
N ASN A 156 3.04 8.07 10.75
CA ASN A 156 3.31 9.51 10.65
C ASN A 156 3.72 10.01 9.25
N TYR A 157 3.78 9.17 8.21
CA TYR A 157 4.06 9.63 6.85
C TYR A 157 2.94 10.55 6.36
N HIS A 158 3.24 11.82 6.09
CA HIS A 158 2.22 12.86 5.87
C HIS A 158 1.14 12.91 6.98
N LYS A 159 1.53 12.61 8.22
CA LYS A 159 0.65 12.52 9.40
C LYS A 159 -0.37 11.39 9.33
N PHE A 160 -0.12 10.37 8.51
CA PHE A 160 -0.93 9.15 8.51
C PHE A 160 -0.85 8.47 9.90
N PRO A 161 -1.98 8.14 10.54
CA PRO A 161 -2.01 7.88 11.99
C PRO A 161 -1.71 6.43 12.41
N LYS A 162 -1.51 5.52 11.44
CA LYS A 162 -1.46 4.07 11.64
C LYS A 162 -0.24 3.44 10.97
N SER A 163 0.01 2.17 11.25
CA SER A 163 1.21 1.42 10.86
C SER A 163 1.07 0.70 9.52
N CYS A 164 -0.16 0.51 9.05
CA CYS A 164 -0.50 -0.04 7.73
C CYS A 164 -1.75 0.64 7.16
N CYS A 165 -2.09 0.31 5.90
CA CYS A 165 -3.40 0.63 5.35
C CYS A 165 -4.27 -0.63 5.31
N THR A 166 -5.56 -0.47 5.59
CA THR A 166 -6.58 -1.52 5.49
C THR A 166 -7.74 -1.02 4.64
N SER A 167 -7.90 -1.55 3.44
CA SER A 167 -8.87 -1.06 2.45
C SER A 167 -9.94 -2.12 2.19
N ILE A 168 -11.11 -1.92 2.79
CA ILE A 168 -12.24 -2.84 2.71
C ILE A 168 -13.13 -2.46 1.51
N ASN A 169 -13.54 -3.44 0.70
CA ASN A 169 -14.57 -3.32 -0.33
C ASN A 169 -14.36 -2.12 -1.29
N GLU A 170 -15.20 -1.08 -1.21
CA GLU A 170 -15.14 0.10 -2.09
C GLU A 170 -13.95 1.05 -1.80
N VAL A 171 -13.19 0.81 -0.73
CA VAL A 171 -11.97 1.57 -0.44
C VAL A 171 -10.86 1.08 -1.37
N ILE A 172 -10.44 1.96 -2.29
CA ILE A 172 -9.41 1.63 -3.28
C ILE A 172 -8.04 1.43 -2.62
N CYS A 173 -7.60 2.39 -1.81
CA CYS A 173 -6.31 2.36 -1.12
C CYS A 173 -6.32 3.32 0.07
N HIS A 174 -5.29 3.23 0.92
CA HIS A 174 -5.06 4.12 2.06
C HIS A 174 -6.22 4.20 3.06
N GLY A 175 -7.00 3.14 3.21
CA GLY A 175 -7.97 3.04 4.31
C GLY A 175 -7.26 3.05 5.66
N PHE A 176 -7.76 3.85 6.60
CA PHE A 176 -7.18 3.95 7.93
C PHE A 176 -7.70 2.80 8.80
N PRO A 177 -6.82 2.00 9.43
CA PRO A 177 -7.23 1.08 10.47
C PRO A 177 -8.00 1.77 11.60
N ASP A 178 -9.19 1.25 11.90
CA ASP A 178 -10.14 1.82 12.86
C ASP A 178 -11.01 0.72 13.50
N SER A 179 -12.07 1.12 14.21
CA SER A 179 -12.97 0.17 14.88
C SER A 179 -13.91 -0.60 13.94
N THR A 180 -13.76 -0.51 12.62
CA THR A 180 -14.59 -1.25 11.66
C THR A 180 -14.31 -2.75 11.77
N ILE A 181 -15.38 -3.53 11.95
CA ILE A 181 -15.33 -4.98 12.08
C ILE A 181 -15.53 -5.63 10.71
N LEU A 182 -14.64 -6.55 10.34
CA LEU A 182 -14.77 -7.34 9.11
C LEU A 182 -15.97 -8.28 9.18
N GLN A 183 -16.78 -8.26 8.12
CA GLN A 183 -18.00 -9.04 7.96
C GLN A 183 -17.78 -10.26 7.04
N ASP A 184 -18.70 -11.22 7.12
CA ASP A 184 -18.74 -12.33 6.17
C ASP A 184 -19.02 -11.80 4.75
N GLY A 185 -18.17 -12.18 3.79
CA GLY A 185 -18.27 -11.76 2.41
C GLY A 185 -17.47 -10.51 2.03
N ASP A 186 -16.79 -9.86 2.99
CA ASP A 186 -15.90 -8.74 2.69
C ASP A 186 -14.64 -9.18 1.93
N ILE A 187 -14.04 -8.25 1.20
CA ILE A 187 -12.63 -8.31 0.81
C ILE A 187 -11.86 -7.17 1.45
N ILE A 188 -10.61 -7.43 1.81
CA ILE A 188 -9.72 -6.44 2.44
C ILE A 188 -8.34 -6.49 1.81
N ASN A 189 -7.85 -5.34 1.34
CA ASN A 189 -6.43 -5.16 1.04
C ASN A 189 -5.69 -4.69 2.29
N ILE A 190 -4.56 -5.34 2.59
CA ILE A 190 -3.63 -4.94 3.64
C ILE A 190 -2.34 -4.50 2.97
N ASP A 191 -1.95 -3.26 3.21
CA ASP A 191 -0.76 -2.63 2.62
C ASP A 191 0.31 -2.40 3.68
N VAL A 192 1.45 -3.08 3.53
CA VAL A 192 2.55 -3.12 4.51
C VAL A 192 3.81 -2.56 3.88
N THR A 193 4.30 -1.49 4.50
CA THR A 193 5.61 -0.93 4.17
C THR A 193 6.48 -0.84 5.43
N VAL A 194 7.69 -1.39 5.40
CA VAL A 194 8.65 -1.36 6.51
C VAL A 194 9.88 -0.55 6.13
N TYR A 195 10.44 0.15 7.10
CA TYR A 195 11.74 0.83 6.99
C TYR A 195 12.75 0.07 7.82
N HIS A 196 13.80 -0.43 7.16
CA HIS A 196 14.82 -1.27 7.74
C HIS A 196 16.18 -0.90 7.17
N ASP A 197 17.16 -0.67 8.04
CA ASP A 197 18.55 -0.35 7.66
C ASP A 197 18.70 0.74 6.59
N GLY A 198 17.85 1.77 6.64
CA GLY A 198 17.93 2.91 5.72
C GLY A 198 17.10 2.79 4.44
N VAL A 199 16.41 1.68 4.20
CA VAL A 199 15.60 1.45 2.99
C VAL A 199 14.17 1.01 3.32
N HIS A 200 13.26 1.19 2.36
CA HIS A 200 11.87 0.75 2.48
C HIS A 200 11.65 -0.57 1.72
N GLY A 201 10.85 -1.47 2.30
CA GLY A 201 10.28 -2.64 1.63
C GLY A 201 8.76 -2.54 1.66
N ASP A 202 8.09 -2.81 0.54
CA ASP A 202 6.67 -2.53 0.35
C ASP A 202 5.95 -3.70 -0.35
N CYS A 203 4.80 -4.11 0.18
CA CYS A 203 3.93 -5.10 -0.44
C CYS A 203 2.49 -5.03 0.11
N SER A 204 1.52 -5.39 -0.72
CA SER A 204 0.12 -5.50 -0.31
C SER A 204 -0.56 -6.72 -0.94
N GLU A 205 -1.61 -7.22 -0.27
CA GLU A 205 -2.45 -8.31 -0.78
C GLU A 205 -3.92 -8.10 -0.40
N THR A 206 -4.82 -8.50 -1.31
CA THR A 206 -6.26 -8.54 -1.05
C THR A 206 -6.67 -9.95 -0.62
N VAL A 207 -7.32 -10.04 0.54
CA VAL A 207 -7.75 -11.28 1.19
C VAL A 207 -9.27 -11.37 1.21
N LEU A 208 -9.79 -12.60 1.07
CA LEU A 208 -11.20 -12.92 1.17
C LEU A 208 -11.59 -13.13 2.64
N VAL A 209 -12.69 -12.54 3.10
CA VAL A 209 -13.21 -12.73 4.46
C VAL A 209 -14.44 -13.63 4.41
N GLY A 210 -14.30 -14.87 4.87
CA GLY A 210 -15.39 -15.83 4.90
C GLY A 210 -15.93 -16.19 3.50
N ASN A 211 -17.25 -16.16 3.34
CA ASN A 211 -17.98 -16.60 2.16
C ASN A 211 -18.17 -15.45 1.15
N VAL A 212 -17.10 -15.13 0.44
CA VAL A 212 -17.13 -14.11 -0.62
C VAL A 212 -17.86 -14.62 -1.88
N LYS A 213 -18.61 -13.74 -2.54
CA LYS A 213 -19.31 -14.04 -3.81
C LYS A 213 -18.33 -14.31 -4.95
N ASP A 214 -18.73 -15.12 -5.93
CA ASP A 214 -17.83 -15.55 -7.00
C ASP A 214 -17.37 -14.41 -7.91
N ASP A 215 -18.24 -13.44 -8.21
CA ASP A 215 -17.89 -12.22 -8.96
C ASP A 215 -16.81 -11.38 -8.24
N VAL A 216 -16.86 -11.32 -6.91
CA VAL A 216 -15.85 -10.64 -6.09
C VAL A 216 -14.55 -11.45 -6.02
N LYS A 217 -14.61 -12.78 -5.99
CA LYS A 217 -13.40 -13.63 -6.11
C LYS A 217 -12.72 -13.43 -7.46
N ASP A 218 -13.50 -13.36 -8.54
CA ASP A 218 -13.00 -13.13 -9.89
C ASP A 218 -12.29 -11.77 -10.00
N LEU A 219 -12.80 -10.74 -9.33
CA LEU A 219 -12.11 -9.45 -9.21
C LEU A 219 -10.72 -9.61 -8.58
N VAL A 220 -10.63 -10.26 -7.42
CA VAL A 220 -9.35 -10.46 -6.71
C VAL A 220 -8.35 -11.25 -7.56
N ILE A 221 -8.79 -12.33 -8.21
CA ILE A 221 -7.97 -13.16 -9.08
C ILE A 221 -7.50 -12.36 -10.32
N THR A 222 -8.39 -11.57 -10.91
CA THR A 222 -8.09 -10.73 -12.08
C THR A 222 -7.04 -9.68 -11.74
N THR A 223 -7.17 -9.03 -10.58
CA THR A 223 -6.17 -8.06 -10.09
C THR A 223 -4.80 -8.71 -9.90
N TYR A 224 -4.74 -9.89 -9.29
CA TYR A 224 -3.47 -10.63 -9.13
C TYR A 224 -2.85 -11.04 -10.47
N ASN A 225 -3.66 -11.52 -11.41
CA ASN A 225 -3.19 -11.90 -12.74
C ASN A 225 -2.67 -10.70 -13.53
N ALA A 226 -3.33 -9.54 -13.43
CA ALA A 226 -2.87 -8.30 -14.05
C ALA A 226 -1.52 -7.85 -13.48
N TRP A 227 -1.35 -7.88 -12.15
CA TRP A 227 -0.08 -7.58 -11.48
C TRP A 227 1.04 -8.53 -11.94
N LYS A 228 0.77 -9.83 -11.97
CA LYS A 228 1.73 -10.86 -12.43
C LYS A 228 2.12 -10.68 -13.89
N ALA A 229 1.17 -10.34 -14.76
CA ALA A 229 1.42 -10.08 -16.18
C ALA A 229 2.30 -8.83 -16.37
N ALA A 230 2.08 -7.77 -15.59
CA ALA A 230 2.91 -6.57 -15.63
C ALA A 230 4.36 -6.88 -15.22
N ILE A 231 4.57 -7.61 -14.11
CA ILE A 231 5.89 -8.04 -13.64
C ILE A 231 6.66 -8.82 -14.72
N ALA A 232 5.99 -9.71 -15.44
CA ALA A 232 6.62 -10.55 -16.46
C ALA A 232 7.21 -9.75 -17.64
N ILE A 233 6.77 -8.50 -17.84
CA ILE A 233 7.24 -7.62 -18.91
C ILE A 233 8.44 -6.79 -18.49
N CYS A 234 8.65 -6.59 -17.18
CA CYS A 234 9.68 -5.70 -16.65
C CYS A 234 11.09 -6.26 -16.92
N LYS A 235 11.87 -5.50 -17.70
CA LYS A 235 13.28 -5.77 -18.02
C LYS A 235 13.98 -4.50 -18.53
N PRO A 236 15.33 -4.42 -18.50
CA PRO A 236 16.06 -3.30 -19.07
C PRO A 236 15.65 -2.99 -20.51
N GLY A 237 15.50 -1.70 -20.84
CA GLY A 237 15.09 -1.22 -22.16
C GLY A 237 13.60 -1.24 -22.46
N LYS A 238 12.73 -1.65 -21.51
CA LYS A 238 11.28 -1.48 -21.64
C LYS A 238 10.82 -0.13 -21.07
N ILE A 239 10.03 0.61 -21.86
CA ILE A 239 9.48 1.91 -21.47
C ILE A 239 8.63 1.75 -20.20
N ASN A 240 8.79 2.67 -19.25
CA ASN A 240 8.09 2.71 -17.95
C ASN A 240 8.33 1.47 -17.05
N CYS A 241 9.35 0.65 -17.33
CA CYS A 241 9.77 -0.43 -16.43
C CYS A 241 10.97 0.04 -15.60
N ILE A 242 10.74 0.25 -14.30
CA ILE A 242 11.80 0.49 -13.32
C ILE A 242 12.14 -0.87 -12.70
N MET A 243 13.37 -1.34 -12.93
CA MET A 243 13.90 -2.59 -12.37
C MET A 243 14.88 -2.23 -11.27
N ILE A 244 14.74 -2.86 -10.10
CA ILE A 244 15.64 -2.74 -8.95
C ILE A 244 16.46 -4.01 -8.83
#